data_AF-A0A0A1W1Z3-F1
#
_entry.id   AF-A0A0A1W1Z3-F1
#
_cell.length_a   1.000
_cell.length_b   1.000
_cell.length_c   1.000
_cell.angle_alpha   90.00
_cell.angle_beta   90.00
_cell.angle_gamma   90.00
#
_symmetry.space_group_name_H-M   'P 1'
#
loop_
_entity.id
_entity.type
_entity.pdbx_description
1 polymer ?
#
loop_
_entity_poly.entity_id
_entity_poly.type
_entity_poly.pdbx_seq_one_letter_code
_entity_poly.pdbx_strand_id
1 'polypeptide(L)' 'MFLSYQDFPWFQDVPIRQILKIQEPFPNHFYWPDLDVDLSKEIIKNPERFPLKAKA' A
#
# COMPACT_ATOMS: atom_id res chain seq x y z
N MET A 1 6.96 7.06 8.51
CA MET A 1 6.68 6.70 7.10
C MET A 1 5.24 7.08 6.84
N PHE A 2 4.96 7.75 5.72
CA PHE A 2 3.62 8.29 5.40
C PHE A 2 3.21 7.77 4.03
N LEU A 3 1.97 7.31 3.90
CA LEU A 3 1.37 6.83 2.64
C LEU A 3 0.42 7.93 2.16
N SER A 4 0.82 8.69 1.15
CA SER A 4 -0.03 9.74 0.59
C SER A 4 -1.10 9.12 -0.33
N TYR A 5 -2.28 9.74 -0.45
CA TYR A 5 -3.27 9.30 -1.45
C TYR A 5 -2.86 9.63 -2.89
N GLN A 6 -1.92 10.55 -3.09
CA GLN A 6 -1.36 10.82 -4.40
C GLN A 6 -0.54 9.62 -4.92
N ASP A 7 0.20 8.97 -4.03
CA ASP A 7 1.05 7.83 -4.37
C ASP A 7 0.33 6.48 -4.17
N PHE A 8 -0.64 6.41 -3.27
CA PHE A 8 -1.38 5.18 -2.91
C PHE A 8 -2.90 5.45 -2.83
N PRO A 9 -3.56 5.76 -3.97
CA PRO A 9 -4.95 6.23 -4.01
C PRO A 9 -5.97 5.19 -3.55
N TRP A 10 -5.64 3.89 -3.63
CA TRP A 10 -6.52 2.80 -3.18
C TRP A 10 -6.83 2.81 -1.68
N PHE A 11 -6.13 3.60 -0.87
CA PHE A 11 -6.48 3.78 0.55
C PHE A 11 -7.52 4.89 0.81
N GLN A 12 -7.81 5.75 -0.17
CA GLN A 12 -8.54 7.01 0.06
C GLN A 12 -9.96 6.83 0.60
N ASP A 13 -10.72 5.89 0.04
CA ASP A 13 -12.14 5.68 0.38
C ASP A 13 -12.38 4.35 1.11
N VAL A 14 -11.33 3.77 1.69
CA VAL A 14 -11.38 2.47 2.37
C VAL A 14 -11.74 2.64 3.84
N PRO A 15 -12.67 1.83 4.40
CA PRO A 15 -12.97 1.85 5.82
C PRO A 15 -11.73 1.59 6.67
N ILE A 16 -11.52 2.39 7.72
CA ILE A 16 -10.35 2.27 8.60
C ILE A 16 -10.15 0.86 9.15
N ARG A 17 -11.24 0.12 9.40
CA ARG A 17 -11.18 -1.28 9.84
C ARG A 17 -10.45 -2.22 8.88
N GLN A 18 -10.44 -1.92 7.57
CA GLN A 18 -9.74 -2.71 6.56
C GLN A 18 -8.27 -2.28 6.49
N ILE A 19 -7.98 -0.98 6.64
CA ILE A 19 -6.62 -0.44 6.71
C ILE A 19 -5.87 -0.98 7.94
N LEU A 20 -6.57 -1.13 9.07
CA LEU A 20 -5.97 -1.65 10.30
C LEU A 20 -5.68 -3.16 10.28
N LYS A 21 -6.19 -3.90 9.29
CA LYS A 21 -5.91 -5.34 9.10
C LYS A 21 -4.61 -5.59 8.33
N ILE A 22 -3.60 -4.76 8.56
CA ILE A 22 -2.29 -4.91 7.95
C ILE A 22 -1.58 -6.17 8.49
N GLN A 23 -0.86 -6.86 7.62
CA GLN A 23 0.01 -7.99 7.96
C GLN A 23 1.44 -7.69 7.53
N GLU A 24 2.43 -8.18 8.28
CA GLU A 24 3.85 -8.14 7.91
C GLU A 24 4.37 -9.58 7.73
N PRO A 25 4.11 -10.25 6.59
CA PRO A 25 4.54 -11.63 6.37
C PRO A 25 6.06 -11.78 6.32
N PHE A 26 6.77 -10.74 5.89
CA PHE A 26 8.24 -10.67 5.88
C PHE A 26 8.69 -9.29 6.37
N PRO A 27 9.88 -9.17 6.97
CA PRO A 27 10.38 -7.88 7.43
C PRO A 27 10.36 -6.82 6.34
N ASN A 28 9.71 -5.68 6.61
CA ASN A 28 9.53 -4.56 5.69
C ASN A 28 8.61 -4.84 4.47
N HIS A 29 7.80 -5.90 4.50
CA HIS A 29 6.76 -6.18 3.51
C HIS A 29 5.39 -6.14 4.20
N PHE A 30 4.54 -5.23 3.76
CA PHE A 30 3.22 -4.98 4.34
C PHE A 30 2.14 -5.45 3.38
N TYR A 31 1.16 -6.18 3.89
CA TYR A 31 0.05 -6.73 3.11
C TYR A 31 -1.29 -6.35 3.74
N TRP A 32 -2.20 -5.81 2.93
CA TRP A 32 -3.58 -5.53 3.29
C TRP A 32 -4.51 -6.54 2.59
N PRO A 33 -4.90 -7.64 3.25
CA PRO A 33 -5.65 -8.73 2.64
C PRO A 33 -7.03 -8.31 2.13
N ASP A 34 -7.69 -7.38 2.84
CA ASP A 34 -9.02 -6.89 2.46
C ASP A 34 -8.98 -5.97 1.22
N LEU A 35 -7.81 -5.40 0.90
CA LEU A 35 -7.62 -4.46 -0.22
C LEU A 35 -6.87 -5.11 -1.40
N ASP A 36 -6.31 -6.30 -1.20
CA ASP A 36 -5.37 -6.94 -2.12
C ASP A 36 -4.18 -6.04 -2.50
N VAL A 37 -3.63 -5.35 -1.49
CA VAL A 37 -2.49 -4.43 -1.65
C VAL A 37 -1.27 -4.96 -0.91
N ASP A 38 -0.16 -5.09 -1.61
CA ASP A 38 1.16 -5.34 -1.02
C ASP A 38 2.11 -4.16 -1.23
N LEU A 39 2.87 -3.79 -0.20
CA LEU A 39 3.85 -2.72 -0.26
C LEU A 39 5.11 -3.11 0.50
N SER A 40 6.27 -2.95 -0.12
CA SER A 40 7.55 -2.99 0.59
C SER A 40 7.94 -1.59 1.08
N LYS A 41 8.77 -1.53 2.13
CA LYS A 41 9.35 -0.26 2.60
C LYS A 41 10.15 0.47 1.52
N GLU A 42 10.69 -0.24 0.55
CA GLU A 42 11.40 0.37 -0.59
C GLU A 42 10.44 1.13 -1.49
N ILE A 43 9.29 0.52 -1.83
CA ILE A 43 8.22 1.15 -2.61
C ILE A 43 7.71 2.39 -1.89
N ILE A 44 7.46 2.29 -0.57
CA ILE A 44 6.94 3.42 0.21
C ILE A 44 7.94 4.59 0.26
N LYS A 45 9.24 4.31 0.23
CA LYS A 45 10.30 5.34 0.23
C LYS A 45 10.57 5.96 -1.13
N ASN A 46 10.27 5.24 -2.22
CA ASN A 46 10.57 5.66 -3.59
C ASN A 46 9.38 5.34 -4.53
N PRO A 47 8.18 5.88 -4.27
CA PRO A 47 6.99 5.54 -5.04
C PRO A 47 7.15 5.85 -6.54
N GLU A 48 7.95 6.85 -6.90
CA GLU A 48 8.25 7.24 -8.28
C GLU A 48 8.98 6.16 -9.10
N ARG A 49 9.69 5.25 -8.42
CA ARG A 49 10.37 4.11 -9.08
C ARG A 49 9.40 2.99 -9.47
N PHE A 50 8.21 2.99 -8.89
CA PHE A 50 7.19 1.97 -9.06
C PHE A 50 5.87 2.61 -9.50
N PRO A 51 5.83 3.25 -10.70
CA PRO A 51 4.63 3.90 -11.17
C PRO A 51 3.47 2.89 -11.25
N LEU A 52 2.34 3.26 -10.66
CA LEU A 52 1.12 2.47 -10.59
C LEU A 52 0.55 2.23 -12.00
N LYS A 53 1.08 1.23 -12.71
CA LYS A 53 0.53 0.77 -13.98
C LYS A 53 -0.47 -0.34 -13.72
N ALA A 54 -1.69 0.02 -13.33
CA ALA A 54 -2.83 -0.84 -13.60
C ALA A 54 -3.06 -0.82 -15.12
N LYS A 55 -2.63 -1.87 -15.83
CA LYS A 55 -3.17 -2.11 -17.17
C LYS A 55 -4.60 -2.61 -16.98
N ALA A 56 -5.54 -1.90 -17.58
CA ALA A 56 -6.90 -2.39 -17.82
C ALA A 56 -6.88 -3.60 -18.76
#